data_AF-A0A5J5EU34-F1
#
_entry.id   AF-A0A5J5EU34-F1
#
_cell.length_a   1.000
_cell.length_b   1.000
_cell.length_c   1.000
_cell.angle_alpha   90.00
_cell.angle_beta   90.00
_cell.angle_gamma   90.00
#
_symmetry.space_group_name_H-M   'P 1'
#
loop_
_entity.id
_entity.type
_entity.pdbx_description
1 polymer ?
#
loop_
_entity_poly.entity_id
_entity_poly.type
_entity_poly.pdbx_seq_one_letter_code
_entity_poly.pdbx_strand_id
1 'polypeptide(L)'
;MDIPKPDNFNEVYLYEELMECDLAAIIRSGQPLTDAHFQSFIYQILCGLKYIHSANVLHRDLKPGNLLVNADCELKICDFGLARGFAIDPEENAGYMTEYVATRWYRAPEIMLSFLSYTKAIDVWSVGCILAELLGGRPFFKGRDYVDQLNQILHFLGTPNEETLSRIGSPRAQEYVRNLPFMPKIPFQRLFPNAKPDALDLLDRMLAFDPSSRITVEEALEHPYLSIWHDASDEPVCPTTFDFSFEVVEDVPQMRQMILEEVIKFRHKVRQQPLPANMVDPNLAKKDSVGIPDHQWAQQARSDAPRPHEAHVEGDDLEHVLAGGLDAMPR
;
A
#
# COMPACT_ATOMS: atom_id res chain seq x y z
N MET A 1 -3.14 -22.20 1.28
CA MET A 1 -2.30 -22.84 0.25
C MET A 1 -2.64 -24.32 0.11
N ASP A 2 -2.60 -24.85 -1.11
CA ASP A 2 -2.78 -26.28 -1.37
C ASP A 2 -1.97 -26.77 -2.58
N ILE A 3 -1.57 -28.05 -2.51
CA ILE A 3 -0.93 -28.81 -3.58
C ILE A 3 -1.68 -30.14 -3.70
N PRO A 4 -2.59 -30.29 -4.69
CA PRO A 4 -3.44 -31.48 -4.80
C PRO A 4 -2.68 -32.78 -5.09
N LYS A 5 -1.53 -32.72 -5.75
CA LYS A 5 -0.69 -33.87 -6.12
C LYS A 5 0.75 -33.70 -5.64
N PRO A 6 1.05 -33.91 -4.34
CA PRO A 6 2.36 -33.65 -3.77
C PRO A 6 3.53 -34.32 -4.50
N ASP A 7 3.34 -35.53 -5.01
CA ASP A 7 4.40 -36.31 -5.65
C ASP A 7 4.81 -35.75 -7.04
N ASN A 8 3.91 -35.05 -7.73
CA ASN A 8 4.18 -34.51 -9.08
C ASN A 8 3.29 -33.30 -9.45
N PHE A 9 3.22 -32.27 -8.61
CA PHE A 9 2.50 -31.02 -8.89
C PHE A 9 3.20 -30.14 -9.93
N ASN A 10 2.47 -29.28 -10.65
CA ASN A 10 3.08 -28.21 -11.44
C ASN A 10 2.36 -26.88 -11.21
N GLU A 11 1.62 -26.82 -10.11
CA GLU A 11 0.74 -25.73 -9.73
C GLU A 11 0.60 -25.74 -8.21
N VAL A 12 0.47 -24.53 -7.65
CA VAL A 12 0.21 -24.30 -6.24
C VAL A 12 -0.99 -23.38 -6.18
N TYR A 13 -1.97 -23.71 -5.34
CA TYR A 13 -3.17 -22.92 -5.16
C TYR A 13 -3.03 -22.06 -3.91
N LEU A 14 -3.05 -20.74 -4.08
CA LEU A 14 -3.10 -19.77 -2.98
C LEU A 14 -4.56 -19.44 -2.70
N TYR A 15 -4.93 -19.44 -1.42
CA TYR A 15 -6.27 -19.09 -0.96
C TYR A 15 -6.08 -17.89 -0.06
N GLU A 16 -6.59 -16.75 -0.51
CA GLU A 16 -6.30 -15.44 0.05
C GLU A 16 -7.61 -14.68 0.25
N GLU A 17 -7.50 -13.50 0.87
CA GLU A 17 -8.61 -12.59 1.02
C GLU A 17 -9.12 -12.13 -0.35
N LEU A 18 -10.44 -12.11 -0.52
CA LEU A 18 -11.06 -11.67 -1.75
C LEU A 18 -11.09 -10.15 -1.81
N MET A 19 -10.39 -9.58 -2.79
CA MET A 19 -10.46 -8.17 -3.15
C MET A 19 -11.20 -8.03 -4.48
N GLU A 20 -11.90 -6.93 -4.69
CA GLU A 20 -12.83 -6.79 -5.82
C GLU A 20 -12.14 -6.32 -7.11
N CYS A 21 -11.19 -5.41 -6.97
CA CYS A 21 -10.43 -4.88 -8.11
C CYS A 21 -9.05 -4.37 -7.67
N ASP A 22 -8.26 -3.91 -8.63
CA ASP A 22 -7.01 -3.20 -8.38
C ASP A 22 -7.21 -1.68 -8.53
N LEU A 23 -6.32 -0.90 -7.90
CA LEU A 23 -6.35 0.56 -7.96
C LEU A 23 -6.22 1.08 -9.40
N ALA A 24 -5.54 0.34 -10.29
CA ALA A 24 -5.44 0.71 -11.69
C ALA A 24 -6.81 0.64 -12.40
N ALA A 25 -7.65 -0.32 -12.05
CA ALA A 25 -9.02 -0.44 -12.55
C ALA A 25 -9.88 0.72 -12.06
N ILE A 26 -9.74 1.10 -10.79
CA ILE A 26 -10.39 2.28 -10.22
C ILE A 26 -10.00 3.55 -10.98
N ILE A 27 -8.70 3.80 -11.18
CA ILE A 27 -8.20 4.98 -11.91
C ILE A 27 -8.71 4.98 -13.37
N ARG A 28 -8.65 3.83 -14.06
CA ARG A 28 -9.12 3.69 -15.46
C ARG A 28 -10.62 3.87 -15.62
N SER A 29 -11.41 3.51 -14.61
CA SER A 29 -12.88 3.65 -14.67
C SER A 29 -13.32 5.11 -14.81
N GLY A 30 -12.47 6.06 -14.40
CA GLY A 30 -12.81 7.47 -14.36
C GLY A 30 -13.89 7.80 -13.34
N GLN A 31 -14.20 6.87 -12.41
CA GLN A 31 -15.13 7.15 -11.33
C GLN A 31 -14.63 8.33 -10.49
N PRO A 32 -15.51 9.22 -10.02
CA PRO A 32 -15.08 10.38 -9.25
C PRO A 32 -14.35 9.97 -7.97
N LEU A 33 -13.08 10.34 -7.86
CA LEU A 33 -12.30 10.23 -6.63
C LEU A 33 -12.11 11.60 -6.00
N THR A 34 -12.25 11.66 -4.68
CA THR A 34 -12.05 12.88 -3.90
C THR A 34 -10.66 12.89 -3.31
N ASP A 35 -10.21 14.07 -2.85
CA ASP A 35 -8.95 14.21 -2.11
C ASP A 35 -8.88 13.26 -0.89
N ALA A 36 -10.01 13.04 -0.21
CA ALA A 36 -10.09 12.10 0.91
C ALA A 36 -9.84 10.64 0.48
N HIS A 37 -10.28 10.24 -0.73
CA HIS A 37 -9.93 8.92 -1.27
C HIS A 37 -8.43 8.83 -1.55
N PHE A 38 -7.81 9.88 -2.10
CA PHE A 38 -6.37 9.91 -2.34
C PHE A 38 -5.58 9.80 -1.04
N GLN A 39 -5.95 10.58 0.00
CA GLN A 39 -5.35 10.49 1.33
C GLN A 39 -5.46 9.08 1.90
N SER A 40 -6.66 8.49 1.86
CA SER A 40 -6.89 7.13 2.39
C SER A 40 -6.04 6.09 1.67
N PHE A 41 -5.99 6.09 0.34
CA PHE A 41 -5.17 5.14 -0.41
C PHE A 41 -3.67 5.32 -0.13
N ILE A 42 -3.16 6.55 -0.14
CA ILE A 42 -1.74 6.81 0.14
C ILE A 42 -1.38 6.43 1.58
N TYR A 43 -2.23 6.74 2.55
CA TYR A 43 -2.06 6.33 3.94
C TYR A 43 -1.96 4.81 4.07
N GLN A 44 -2.92 4.07 3.51
CA GLN A 44 -2.93 2.60 3.58
C GLN A 44 -1.71 1.97 2.89
N ILE A 45 -1.27 2.52 1.75
CA ILE A 45 -0.03 2.08 1.08
C ILE A 45 1.17 2.29 2.01
N LEU A 46 1.29 3.47 2.64
CA LEU A 46 2.41 3.78 3.53
C LEU A 46 2.39 2.93 4.80
N CYS A 47 1.23 2.63 5.39
CA CYS A 47 1.13 1.71 6.52
C CYS A 47 1.62 0.30 6.15
N GLY A 48 1.16 -0.23 5.01
CA GLY A 48 1.64 -1.50 4.50
C GLY A 48 3.15 -1.47 4.23
N LEU A 49 3.65 -0.37 3.67
CA LEU A 49 5.06 -0.22 3.34
C LEU A 49 5.95 -0.09 4.58
N LYS A 50 5.50 0.59 5.64
CA LYS A 50 6.17 0.66 6.95
C LYS A 50 6.40 -0.74 7.51
N TYR A 51 5.35 -1.57 7.47
CA TYR A 51 5.43 -2.97 7.91
C TYR A 51 6.43 -3.76 7.06
N ILE A 52 6.33 -3.71 5.73
CA ILE A 52 7.22 -4.41 4.79
C ILE A 52 8.68 -3.97 4.99
N HIS A 53 8.94 -2.66 5.06
CA HIS A 53 10.27 -2.09 5.18
C HIS A 53 10.92 -2.40 6.53
N SER A 54 10.14 -2.44 7.61
CA SER A 54 10.66 -2.85 8.93
C SER A 54 11.09 -4.32 8.97
N ALA A 55 10.59 -5.16 8.05
CA ALA A 55 11.05 -6.53 7.86
C ALA A 55 12.32 -6.65 6.98
N ASN A 56 12.94 -5.52 6.59
CA ASN A 56 14.03 -5.45 5.60
C ASN A 56 13.66 -6.02 4.22
N VAL A 57 12.40 -5.86 3.82
CA VAL A 57 11.91 -6.23 2.48
C VAL A 57 11.71 -4.95 1.66
N LEU A 58 12.13 -4.99 0.39
CA LEU A 58 11.78 -3.99 -0.62
C LEU A 58 10.77 -4.61 -1.58
N HIS A 59 9.69 -3.89 -1.91
CA HIS A 59 8.68 -4.42 -2.83
C HIS A 59 9.15 -4.35 -4.29
N ARG A 60 9.79 -3.25 -4.70
CA ARG A 60 10.41 -3.02 -6.02
C ARG A 60 9.48 -2.96 -7.24
N ASP A 61 8.19 -3.19 -7.07
CA ASP A 61 7.18 -3.18 -8.14
C ASP A 61 5.82 -2.65 -7.67
N LEU A 62 5.85 -1.65 -6.78
CA LEU A 62 4.63 -0.92 -6.42
C LEU A 62 4.11 -0.15 -7.63
N LYS A 63 2.86 -0.43 -7.98
CA LYS A 63 2.10 0.20 -9.06
C LYS A 63 0.62 0.01 -8.77
N PRO A 64 -0.30 0.81 -9.35
CA PRO A 64 -1.73 0.67 -9.07
C PRO A 64 -2.30 -0.73 -9.34
N GLY A 65 -1.70 -1.51 -10.25
CA GLY A 65 -2.12 -2.89 -10.52
C GLY A 65 -1.75 -3.91 -9.42
N ASN A 66 -0.83 -3.55 -8.52
CA ASN A 66 -0.38 -4.38 -7.39
C ASN A 66 -0.95 -3.87 -6.05
N LEU A 67 -1.99 -3.04 -6.13
CA LEU A 67 -2.72 -2.49 -5.00
C LEU A 67 -4.18 -2.88 -5.14
N LEU A 68 -4.60 -3.88 -4.37
CA LEU A 68 -5.96 -4.40 -4.40
C LEU A 68 -6.88 -3.55 -3.54
N VAL A 69 -8.11 -3.35 -3.98
CA VAL A 69 -9.12 -2.51 -3.33
C VAL A 69 -10.48 -3.21 -3.29
N ASN A 70 -11.21 -3.05 -2.19
CA ASN A 70 -12.59 -3.54 -2.01
C ASN A 70 -13.61 -2.38 -1.89
N ALA A 71 -14.89 -2.71 -1.68
CA ALA A 71 -16.00 -1.77 -1.74
C ALA A 71 -16.00 -0.78 -0.56
N ASP A 72 -15.36 -1.18 0.53
CA ASP A 72 -15.14 -0.37 1.73
C ASP A 72 -13.90 0.55 1.59
N CYS A 73 -13.27 0.59 0.41
CA CYS A 73 -12.04 1.33 0.11
C CYS A 73 -10.83 0.87 0.95
N GLU A 74 -10.83 -0.38 1.42
CA GLU A 74 -9.65 -0.98 2.03
C GLU A 74 -8.65 -1.37 0.94
N LEU A 75 -7.38 -1.06 1.15
CA LEU A 75 -6.30 -1.25 0.19
C LEU A 75 -5.27 -2.23 0.76
N LYS A 76 -4.88 -3.22 -0.07
CA LYS A 76 -3.85 -4.19 0.29
C LYS A 76 -2.79 -4.30 -0.81
N ILE A 77 -1.53 -4.30 -0.39
CA ILE A 77 -0.39 -4.50 -1.27
C ILE A 77 -0.27 -5.99 -1.62
N CYS A 78 -0.11 -6.31 -2.90
CA CYS A 78 0.07 -7.68 -3.38
C CYS A 78 1.26 -7.80 -4.34
N ASP A 79 1.54 -9.03 -4.79
CA ASP A 79 2.59 -9.35 -5.77
C ASP A 79 4.02 -9.03 -5.31
N PHE A 80 4.50 -9.87 -4.40
CA PHE A 80 5.88 -9.84 -3.89
C PHE A 80 6.87 -10.63 -4.77
N GLY A 81 6.51 -10.98 -6.02
CA GLY A 81 7.36 -11.82 -6.89
C GLY A 81 8.70 -11.16 -7.25
N LEU A 82 8.76 -9.83 -7.20
CA LEU A 82 9.97 -9.04 -7.43
C LEU A 82 10.61 -8.49 -6.15
N ALA A 83 10.04 -8.81 -4.98
CA ALA A 83 10.53 -8.34 -3.70
C ALA A 83 11.91 -8.91 -3.39
N ARG A 84 12.74 -8.13 -2.70
CA ARG A 84 14.09 -8.54 -2.31
C ARG A 84 14.47 -8.05 -0.93
N GLY A 85 15.44 -8.74 -0.34
CA GLY A 85 16.09 -8.31 0.89
C GLY A 85 16.83 -7.00 0.68
N PHE A 86 16.70 -6.12 1.65
CA PHE A 86 17.59 -4.99 1.84
C PHE A 86 18.66 -5.39 2.85
N ALA A 87 19.92 -5.47 2.41
CA ALA A 87 21.05 -5.57 3.31
C ALA A 87 21.63 -4.19 3.60
N ILE A 88 22.17 -3.98 4.80
CA ILE A 88 22.92 -2.76 5.12
C ILE A 88 24.25 -2.74 4.35
N ASP A 89 24.82 -3.92 4.05
CA ASP A 89 26.04 -4.05 3.28
C ASP A 89 25.78 -3.88 1.76
N PRO A 90 26.37 -2.87 1.11
CA PRO A 90 26.27 -2.69 -0.34
C PRO A 90 26.78 -3.88 -1.17
N GLU A 91 27.74 -4.66 -0.67
CA GLU A 91 28.27 -5.83 -1.38
C GLU A 91 27.24 -6.96 -1.45
N GLU A 92 26.44 -7.14 -0.40
CA GLU A 92 25.32 -8.09 -0.38
C GLU A 92 24.18 -7.63 -1.30
N ASN A 93 24.00 -6.32 -1.50
CA ASN A 93 22.97 -5.77 -2.37
C ASN A 93 23.29 -5.92 -3.88
N ALA A 94 24.55 -6.13 -4.25
CA ALA A 94 25.00 -6.19 -5.65
C ALA A 94 24.50 -7.45 -6.39
N GLY A 95 24.22 -8.54 -5.66
CA GLY A 95 23.75 -9.81 -6.24
C GLY A 95 22.30 -9.80 -6.75
N TYR A 96 21.47 -8.83 -6.34
CA TYR A 96 20.03 -8.82 -6.62
C TYR A 96 19.64 -8.14 -7.96
N MET A 97 20.61 -7.98 -8.87
CA MET A 97 20.46 -7.29 -10.16
C MET A 97 20.06 -8.24 -11.31
N THR A 98 18.80 -8.68 -11.35
CA THR A 98 18.14 -9.29 -12.53
C THR A 98 16.61 -9.21 -12.35
N GLU A 99 15.72 -9.03 -13.34
CA GLU A 99 15.79 -8.76 -14.78
C GLU A 99 14.47 -8.07 -15.26
N TYR A 100 14.61 -6.87 -15.83
CA TYR A 100 13.99 -6.24 -17.02
C TYR A 100 12.60 -6.63 -17.61
N VAL A 101 11.63 -7.18 -16.87
CA VAL A 101 10.29 -7.49 -17.45
C VAL A 101 9.11 -6.96 -16.61
N ALA A 102 9.09 -5.65 -16.33
CA ALA A 102 7.93 -5.02 -15.68
C ALA A 102 7.73 -3.57 -16.15
N THR A 103 6.59 -3.00 -15.77
CA THR A 103 6.19 -1.62 -16.10
C THR A 103 7.18 -0.62 -15.51
N ARG A 104 7.98 0.02 -16.36
CA ARG A 104 9.04 0.96 -15.93
C ARG A 104 8.55 2.29 -15.34
N TRP A 105 7.25 2.59 -15.49
CA TRP A 105 6.66 3.90 -15.19
C TRP A 105 6.78 4.31 -13.72
N TYR A 106 6.85 3.32 -12.81
CA TYR A 106 6.94 3.54 -11.37
C TYR A 106 8.35 3.31 -10.82
N ARG A 107 9.33 2.96 -11.66
CA ARG A 107 10.70 2.68 -11.20
C ARG A 107 11.43 3.97 -10.84
N ALA A 108 12.12 3.93 -9.71
CA ALA A 108 12.95 5.04 -9.23
C ALA A 108 14.14 5.31 -10.17
N PRO A 109 14.58 6.57 -10.32
CA PRO A 109 15.67 6.94 -11.21
C PRO A 109 16.97 6.20 -10.84
N GLU A 110 17.19 5.93 -9.56
CA GLU A 110 18.38 5.22 -9.11
C GLU A 110 18.44 3.75 -9.54
N ILE A 111 17.29 3.10 -9.74
CA ILE A 111 17.18 1.76 -10.36
C ILE A 111 17.63 1.81 -11.82
N MET A 112 17.28 2.88 -12.53
CA MET A 112 17.59 3.04 -13.95
C MET A 112 19.05 3.49 -14.19
N LEU A 113 19.63 4.19 -13.23
CA LEU A 113 20.95 4.81 -13.32
C LEU A 113 22.05 4.01 -12.61
N SER A 114 21.69 2.85 -12.05
CA SER A 114 22.60 1.94 -11.33
C SER A 114 23.35 2.64 -10.21
N PHE A 115 22.64 3.33 -9.32
CA PHE A 115 23.28 3.83 -8.11
C PHE A 115 23.74 2.64 -7.25
N LEU A 116 24.86 2.83 -6.55
CA LEU A 116 25.45 1.83 -5.67
C LEU A 116 24.62 1.56 -4.39
N SER A 117 23.53 2.30 -4.16
CA SER A 117 22.71 2.26 -2.95
C SER A 117 21.23 2.10 -3.28
N TYR A 118 20.74 0.87 -3.30
CA TYR A 118 19.31 0.58 -3.34
C TYR A 118 18.77 0.60 -1.91
N THR A 119 17.86 1.52 -1.62
CA THR A 119 17.29 1.68 -0.28
C THR A 119 15.77 1.57 -0.36
N LYS A 120 15.13 1.59 0.81
CA LYS A 120 13.68 1.76 0.99
C LYS A 120 13.08 2.90 0.16
N ALA A 121 13.88 3.91 -0.19
CA ALA A 121 13.45 5.06 -0.98
C ALA A 121 12.89 4.67 -2.36
N ILE A 122 13.28 3.54 -2.95
CA ILE A 122 12.80 3.13 -4.29
C ILE A 122 11.28 2.87 -4.30
N ASP A 123 10.75 2.35 -3.20
CA ASP A 123 9.32 2.11 -3.06
C ASP A 123 8.58 3.43 -2.82
N VAL A 124 9.18 4.37 -2.06
CA VAL A 124 8.61 5.71 -1.85
C VAL A 124 8.46 6.48 -3.17
N TRP A 125 9.45 6.37 -4.08
CA TRP A 125 9.32 6.93 -5.43
C TRP A 125 8.10 6.37 -6.15
N SER A 126 7.90 5.06 -6.06
CA SER A 126 6.76 4.38 -6.68
C SER A 126 5.44 4.90 -6.12
N VAL A 127 5.35 5.14 -4.80
CA VAL A 127 4.20 5.78 -4.14
C VAL A 127 3.99 7.21 -4.65
N GLY A 128 5.05 7.99 -4.85
CA GLY A 128 4.97 9.31 -5.48
C GLY A 128 4.38 9.26 -6.89
N CYS A 129 4.80 8.28 -7.71
CA CYS A 129 4.21 8.06 -9.04
C CYS A 129 2.72 7.69 -8.96
N ILE A 130 2.32 6.88 -7.97
CA ILE A 130 0.92 6.50 -7.72
C ILE A 130 0.09 7.72 -7.31
N LEU A 131 0.60 8.57 -6.41
CA LEU A 131 -0.08 9.82 -6.02
C LEU A 131 -0.24 10.77 -7.21
N ALA A 132 0.80 10.96 -8.02
CA ALA A 132 0.71 11.77 -9.24
C ALA A 132 -0.33 11.20 -10.24
N GLU A 133 -0.43 9.87 -10.33
CA GLU A 133 -1.42 9.21 -11.18
C GLU A 133 -2.85 9.33 -10.65
N LEU A 134 -3.05 9.27 -9.32
CA LEU A 134 -4.34 9.54 -8.70
C LEU A 134 -4.80 10.99 -8.96
N LEU A 135 -3.89 11.96 -8.82
CA LEU A 135 -4.17 13.37 -9.08
C LEU A 135 -4.42 13.66 -10.57
N GLY A 136 -3.72 12.95 -11.46
CA GLY A 136 -3.77 13.18 -12.91
C GLY A 136 -4.74 12.27 -13.69
N GLY A 137 -5.25 11.21 -13.06
CA GLY A 137 -6.06 10.17 -13.70
C GLY A 137 -5.32 9.33 -14.75
N ARG A 138 -3.98 9.40 -14.81
CA ARG A 138 -3.15 8.70 -15.81
C ARG A 138 -1.71 8.53 -15.30
N PRO A 139 -0.97 7.51 -15.78
CA PRO A 139 0.43 7.32 -15.42
C PRO A 139 1.27 8.58 -15.64
N PHE A 140 2.03 8.98 -14.62
CA PHE A 140 2.74 10.26 -14.63
C PHE A 140 3.99 10.25 -15.52
N PHE A 141 4.89 9.26 -15.34
CA PHE A 141 6.06 9.06 -16.19
C PHE A 141 5.84 7.84 -17.09
N LYS A 142 5.42 8.07 -18.33
CA LYS A 142 5.01 7.02 -19.27
C LYS A 142 6.08 6.77 -20.34
N GLY A 143 7.29 6.41 -19.92
CA GLY A 143 8.43 6.14 -20.81
C GLY A 143 8.23 4.91 -21.69
N ARG A 144 8.52 5.05 -22.98
CA ARG A 144 8.48 3.96 -23.98
C ARG A 144 9.65 3.00 -23.83
N ASP A 145 10.79 3.52 -23.40
CA ASP A 145 12.03 2.79 -23.10
C ASP A 145 12.77 3.48 -21.93
N TYR A 146 13.98 3.03 -21.61
CA TYR A 146 14.77 3.58 -20.49
C TYR A 146 15.17 5.04 -20.69
N VAL A 147 15.53 5.41 -21.92
CA VAL A 147 16.00 6.75 -22.25
C VAL A 147 14.82 7.72 -22.21
N ASP A 148 13.69 7.32 -22.82
CA ASP A 148 12.44 8.08 -22.81
C ASP A 148 11.89 8.25 -21.39
N GLN A 149 11.98 7.22 -20.54
CA GLN A 149 11.59 7.29 -19.13
C GLN A 149 12.44 8.30 -18.37
N LEU A 150 13.77 8.27 -18.52
CA LEU A 150 14.67 9.22 -17.88
C LEU A 150 14.39 10.66 -18.36
N ASN A 151 14.19 10.85 -19.66
CA ASN A 151 13.86 12.16 -20.22
C ASN A 151 12.55 12.72 -19.69
N GLN A 152 11.52 11.86 -19.50
CA GLN A 152 10.26 12.30 -18.89
C GLN A 152 10.46 12.72 -17.44
N ILE A 153 11.24 11.96 -16.66
CA ILE A 153 11.56 12.33 -15.27
C ILE A 153 12.25 13.70 -15.23
N LEU A 154 13.31 13.89 -16.02
CA LEU A 154 14.07 15.13 -16.08
C LEU A 154 13.26 16.31 -16.61
N HIS A 155 12.31 16.07 -17.52
CA HIS A 155 11.41 17.11 -18.03
C HIS A 155 10.57 17.75 -16.92
N PHE A 156 10.06 16.94 -15.98
CA PHE A 156 9.23 17.45 -14.88
C PHE A 156 10.06 17.90 -13.68
N LEU A 157 11.07 17.12 -13.28
CA LEU A 157 11.86 17.40 -12.07
C LEU A 157 13.03 18.36 -12.32
N GLY A 158 13.39 18.59 -13.59
CA GLY A 158 14.53 19.39 -13.99
C GLY A 158 15.84 18.62 -14.02
N THR A 159 16.90 19.31 -14.47
CA THR A 159 18.26 18.78 -14.49
C THR A 159 18.79 18.68 -13.04
N PRO A 160 19.22 17.50 -12.56
CA PRO A 160 19.80 17.35 -11.23
C PRO A 160 21.09 18.15 -11.10
N ASN A 161 21.43 18.53 -9.86
CA ASN A 161 22.68 19.24 -9.57
C ASN A 161 23.91 18.31 -9.73
N GLU A 162 25.11 18.89 -9.77
CA GLU A 162 26.35 18.11 -9.96
C GLU A 162 26.63 17.13 -8.83
N GLU A 163 26.20 17.43 -7.59
CA GLU A 163 26.36 16.50 -6.47
C GLU A 163 25.56 15.22 -6.71
N THR A 164 24.28 15.34 -7.05
CA THR A 164 23.40 14.22 -7.38
C THR A 164 23.87 13.49 -8.64
N LEU A 165 24.34 14.21 -9.67
CA LEU A 165 24.90 13.60 -10.88
C LEU A 165 26.15 12.77 -10.58
N SER A 166 27.03 13.24 -9.70
CA SER A 166 28.28 12.54 -9.36
C SER A 166 28.04 11.20 -8.65
N ARG A 167 26.89 11.04 -7.99
CA ARG A 167 26.49 9.82 -7.28
C ARG A 167 25.93 8.73 -8.20
N ILE A 168 25.59 9.05 -9.45
CA ILE A 168 25.14 8.06 -10.44
C ILE A 168 26.26 7.07 -10.72
N GLY A 169 26.05 5.77 -10.50
CA GLY A 169 27.09 4.75 -10.65
C GLY A 169 27.50 4.46 -12.10
N SER A 170 26.69 4.88 -13.09
CA SER A 170 26.96 4.67 -14.51
C SER A 170 27.59 5.90 -15.18
N PRO A 171 28.88 5.85 -15.61
CA PRO A 171 29.54 6.96 -16.30
C PRO A 171 28.82 7.38 -17.59
N ARG A 172 28.27 6.40 -18.33
CA ARG A 172 27.50 6.67 -19.55
C ARG A 172 26.22 7.45 -19.25
N ALA A 173 25.54 7.13 -18.16
CA ALA A 173 24.33 7.83 -17.77
C ALA A 173 24.64 9.24 -17.26
N GLN A 174 25.73 9.41 -16.50
CA GLN A 174 26.21 10.74 -16.12
C GLN A 174 26.50 11.63 -17.34
N GLU A 175 27.27 11.13 -18.30
CA GLU A 175 27.60 11.85 -19.53
C GLU A 175 26.35 12.17 -20.35
N TYR A 176 25.41 11.22 -20.45
CA TYR A 176 24.13 11.44 -21.09
C TYR A 176 23.38 12.63 -20.47
N VAL A 177 23.20 12.65 -19.15
CA VAL A 177 22.45 13.74 -18.49
C VAL A 177 23.21 15.08 -18.56
N ARG A 178 24.54 15.09 -18.46
CA ARG A 178 25.35 16.31 -18.62
C ARG A 178 25.25 16.93 -20.00
N ASN A 179 25.05 16.11 -21.04
CA ASN A 179 24.91 16.56 -22.42
C ASN A 179 23.50 17.05 -22.79
N LEU A 180 22.51 16.86 -21.91
CA LEU A 180 21.17 17.39 -22.11
C LEU A 180 21.13 18.91 -21.85
N PRO A 181 20.27 19.67 -22.54
CA PRO A 181 20.04 21.07 -22.20
C PRO A 181 19.49 21.19 -20.77
N PHE A 182 19.84 22.28 -20.10
CA PHE A 182 19.30 22.58 -18.77
C PHE A 182 17.77 22.66 -18.81
N MET A 183 17.12 21.93 -17.90
CA MET A 183 15.68 21.91 -17.71
C MET A 183 15.35 22.43 -16.30
N PRO A 184 14.57 23.52 -16.17
CA PRO A 184 14.08 23.94 -14.87
C PRO A 184 12.95 22.99 -14.40
N LYS A 185 12.90 22.73 -13.09
CA LYS A 185 11.79 21.98 -12.47
C LYS A 185 10.46 22.64 -12.78
N ILE A 186 9.47 21.85 -13.18
CA ILE A 186 8.09 22.31 -13.36
C ILE A 186 7.38 22.19 -12.00
N PRO A 187 6.89 23.29 -11.41
CA PRO A 187 6.15 23.22 -10.15
C PRO A 187 4.91 22.34 -10.28
N PHE A 188 4.71 21.38 -9.37
CA PHE A 188 3.57 20.46 -9.42
C PHE A 188 2.22 21.18 -9.40
N GLN A 189 2.11 22.36 -8.79
CA GLN A 189 0.90 23.20 -8.83
C GLN A 189 0.48 23.57 -10.27
N ARG A 190 1.42 23.68 -11.21
CA ARG A 190 1.10 23.92 -12.63
C ARG A 190 0.55 22.66 -13.31
N LEU A 191 0.96 21.48 -12.86
CA LEU A 191 0.55 20.20 -13.41
C LEU A 191 -0.80 19.75 -12.84
N PHE A 192 -1.04 20.03 -11.55
CA PHE A 192 -2.25 19.66 -10.82
C PHE A 192 -2.86 20.90 -10.15
N PRO A 193 -3.45 21.84 -10.92
CA PRO A 193 -3.90 23.13 -10.41
C PRO A 193 -5.03 23.04 -9.37
N ASN A 194 -5.78 21.94 -9.35
CA ASN A 194 -6.90 21.72 -8.43
C ASN A 194 -6.52 20.87 -7.20
N ALA A 195 -5.28 20.37 -7.14
CA ALA A 195 -4.83 19.55 -6.02
C ALA A 195 -4.61 20.41 -4.77
N LYS A 196 -4.73 19.79 -3.59
CA LYS A 196 -4.44 20.46 -2.32
C LYS A 196 -2.94 20.76 -2.20
N PRO A 197 -2.54 21.91 -1.62
CA PRO A 197 -1.14 22.24 -1.41
C PRO A 197 -0.36 21.16 -0.66
N ASP A 198 -0.94 20.58 0.40
CA ASP A 198 -0.28 19.52 1.18
C ASP A 198 -0.10 18.22 0.37
N ALA A 199 -1.01 17.91 -0.56
CA ALA A 199 -0.85 16.78 -1.48
C ALA A 199 0.38 16.98 -2.38
N LEU A 200 0.56 18.21 -2.86
CA LEU A 200 1.67 18.57 -3.73
C LEU A 200 3.00 18.65 -2.99
N ASP A 201 3.00 19.09 -1.73
CA ASP A 201 4.21 19.07 -0.89
C ASP A 201 4.65 17.62 -0.63
N LEU A 202 3.72 16.74 -0.25
CA LEU A 202 4.03 15.32 -0.06
C LEU A 202 4.56 14.69 -1.36
N LEU A 203 3.88 14.97 -2.49
CA LEU A 203 4.30 14.50 -3.81
C LEU A 203 5.72 14.96 -4.17
N ASP A 204 6.05 16.22 -3.88
CA ASP A 204 7.37 16.79 -4.19
C ASP A 204 8.48 16.08 -3.42
N ARG A 205 8.22 15.76 -2.14
CA ARG A 205 9.15 15.06 -1.27
C ARG A 205 9.30 13.58 -1.63
N MET A 206 8.24 12.92 -2.12
CA MET A 206 8.29 11.54 -2.61
C MET A 206 9.02 11.43 -3.96
N LEU A 207 8.85 12.42 -4.85
CA LEU A 207 9.48 12.47 -6.18
C LEU A 207 10.80 13.23 -6.20
N ALA A 208 11.55 13.22 -5.09
CA ALA A 208 12.93 13.68 -5.08
C ALA A 208 13.79 12.76 -5.97
N PHE A 209 14.55 13.37 -6.90
CA PHE A 209 15.43 12.63 -7.82
C PHE A 209 16.57 11.94 -7.06
N ASP A 210 17.20 12.65 -6.11
CA ASP A 210 18.19 12.06 -5.22
C ASP A 210 17.47 11.25 -4.12
N PRO A 211 17.73 9.93 -4.02
CA PRO A 211 17.08 9.09 -3.01
C PRO A 211 17.38 9.53 -1.56
N SER A 212 18.50 10.22 -1.31
CA SER A 212 18.86 10.73 0.02
C SER A 212 18.05 11.96 0.43
N SER A 213 17.44 12.65 -0.54
CA SER A 213 16.54 13.79 -0.29
C SER A 213 15.06 13.39 -0.31
N ARG A 214 14.79 12.10 -0.52
CA ARG A 214 13.43 11.56 -0.57
C ARG A 214 12.93 11.32 0.84
N ILE A 215 11.69 11.73 1.09
CA ILE A 215 11.02 11.48 2.37
C ILE A 215 11.00 9.97 2.68
N THR A 216 11.15 9.63 3.95
CA THR A 216 10.98 8.25 4.42
C THR A 216 9.49 7.90 4.54
N VAL A 217 9.18 6.62 4.73
CA VAL A 217 7.79 6.19 4.94
C VAL A 217 7.24 6.77 6.25
N GLU A 218 8.05 6.77 7.29
CA GLU A 218 7.72 7.29 8.61
C GLU A 218 7.43 8.79 8.56
N GLU A 219 8.32 9.58 7.94
CA GLU A 219 8.10 11.03 7.76
C GLU A 219 6.88 11.31 6.87
N ALA A 220 6.57 10.44 5.89
CA ALA A 220 5.40 10.59 5.04
C ALA A 220 4.09 10.34 5.80
N LEU A 221 4.05 9.38 6.72
CA LEU A 221 2.90 9.13 7.60
C LEU A 221 2.63 10.31 8.55
N GLU A 222 3.69 10.98 9.02
CA GLU A 222 3.60 12.18 9.86
C GLU A 222 3.27 13.46 9.07
N HIS A 223 3.19 13.39 7.73
CA HIS A 223 3.00 14.56 6.89
C HIS A 223 1.60 15.19 7.08
N PRO A 224 1.46 16.54 7.07
CA PRO A 224 0.16 17.22 7.25
C PRO A 224 -0.97 16.73 6.36
N TYR A 225 -0.64 16.30 5.13
CA TYR A 225 -1.61 15.73 4.18
C TYR A 225 -2.32 14.47 4.69
N LEU A 226 -1.69 13.70 5.59
CA LEU A 226 -2.23 12.44 6.14
C LEU A 226 -2.66 12.57 7.60
N SER A 227 -2.61 13.78 8.18
CA SER A 227 -2.85 14.04 9.60
C SER A 227 -4.21 13.57 10.14
N ILE A 228 -5.23 13.44 9.28
CA ILE A 228 -6.56 12.93 9.67
C ILE A 228 -6.54 11.41 9.91
N TRP A 229 -5.64 10.69 9.23
CA TRP A 229 -5.54 9.24 9.27
C TRP A 229 -4.42 8.74 10.18
N HIS A 230 -3.37 9.55 10.35
CA HIS A 230 -2.19 9.16 11.12
C HIS A 230 -2.53 8.81 12.58
N ASP A 231 -2.22 7.58 12.95
CA ASP A 231 -2.24 7.08 14.32
C ASP A 231 -1.04 6.14 14.52
N ALA A 232 0.01 6.65 15.16
CA ALA A 232 1.23 5.89 15.40
C ALA A 232 1.00 4.57 16.16
N SER A 233 -0.10 4.44 16.93
CA SER A 233 -0.43 3.22 17.65
C SER A 233 -1.06 2.13 16.78
N ASP A 234 -1.62 2.51 15.63
CA ASP A 234 -2.23 1.62 14.64
C ASP A 234 -1.36 1.43 13.37
N GLU A 235 -0.08 1.81 13.45
CA GLU A 235 0.89 1.70 12.37
C GLU A 235 2.04 0.76 12.77
N PRO A 236 1.79 -0.56 12.84
CA PRO A 236 2.74 -1.51 13.39
C PRO A 236 3.95 -1.73 12.48
N VAL A 237 5.05 -2.14 13.11
CA VAL A 237 6.22 -2.70 12.43
C VAL A 237 6.19 -4.22 12.48
N CYS A 238 6.86 -4.88 11.53
CA CYS A 238 7.02 -6.32 11.52
C CYS A 238 7.90 -6.75 12.71
N PRO A 239 7.45 -7.72 13.53
CA PRO A 239 8.19 -8.16 14.72
C PRO A 239 9.55 -8.80 14.42
N THR A 240 9.73 -9.32 13.20
CA THR A 240 10.93 -10.03 12.77
C THR A 240 11.30 -9.62 11.35
N THR A 241 12.60 -9.55 11.05
CA THR A 241 13.07 -9.40 9.67
C THR A 241 12.78 -10.66 8.85
N PHE A 242 12.65 -10.50 7.54
CA PHE A 242 12.49 -11.61 6.61
C PHE A 242 13.85 -12.13 6.15
N ASP A 243 14.03 -13.45 6.15
CA ASP A 243 15.27 -14.09 5.72
C ASP A 243 15.20 -14.49 4.24
N PHE A 244 16.11 -13.92 3.44
CA PHE A 244 16.23 -14.18 2.00
C PHE A 244 17.28 -15.26 1.67
N SER A 245 17.80 -15.98 2.66
CA SER A 245 18.80 -17.04 2.48
C SER A 245 18.38 -18.15 1.49
N PHE A 246 17.07 -18.32 1.24
CA PHE A 246 16.56 -19.28 0.26
C PHE A 246 16.84 -18.91 -1.21
N GLU A 247 17.13 -17.64 -1.53
CA GLU A 247 17.33 -17.20 -2.93
C GLU A 247 18.62 -17.75 -3.57
N VAL A 248 19.57 -18.24 -2.78
CA VAL A 248 20.81 -18.85 -3.28
C VAL A 248 20.60 -20.25 -3.87
N VAL A 249 19.41 -20.84 -3.68
CA VAL A 249 19.08 -22.16 -4.20
C VAL A 249 18.79 -22.07 -5.69
N GLU A 250 19.64 -22.67 -6.51
CA GLU A 250 19.47 -22.73 -7.97
C GLU A 250 18.85 -24.04 -8.47
N ASP A 251 18.85 -25.10 -7.64
CA ASP A 251 18.34 -26.43 -8.01
C ASP A 251 16.80 -26.49 -7.96
N VAL A 252 16.18 -26.73 -9.11
CA VAL A 252 14.70 -26.76 -9.25
C VAL A 252 14.05 -27.86 -8.40
N PRO A 253 14.55 -29.11 -8.36
CA PRO A 253 14.07 -30.13 -7.41
C PRO A 253 14.11 -29.68 -5.95
N GLN A 254 15.18 -29.03 -5.51
CA GLN A 254 15.29 -28.49 -4.16
C GLN A 254 14.25 -27.38 -3.91
N MET A 255 14.09 -26.41 -4.82
CA MET A 255 13.07 -25.36 -4.72
C MET A 255 11.66 -25.95 -4.59
N ARG A 256 11.37 -26.99 -5.39
CA ARG A 256 10.10 -27.69 -5.35
C ARG A 256 9.82 -28.35 -4.00
N GLN A 257 10.84 -28.94 -3.38
CA GLN A 257 10.74 -29.51 -2.05
C GLN A 257 10.47 -28.41 -1.00
N MET A 258 11.17 -27.27 -1.09
CA MET A 258 10.95 -26.14 -0.20
C MET A 258 9.54 -25.57 -0.30
N ILE A 259 9.00 -25.44 -1.52
CA ILE A 259 7.60 -25.04 -1.75
C ILE A 259 6.63 -26.02 -1.08
N LEU A 260 6.85 -27.33 -1.23
CA LEU A 260 6.01 -28.36 -0.62
C LEU A 260 6.04 -28.27 0.91
N GLU A 261 7.23 -28.10 1.50
CA GLU A 261 7.42 -27.94 2.94
C GLU A 261 6.69 -26.71 3.48
N GLU A 262 6.77 -25.57 2.78
CA GLU A 262 6.08 -24.34 3.18
C GLU A 262 4.56 -24.51 3.13
N VAL A 263 4.03 -25.16 2.09
CA VAL A 263 2.59 -25.46 2.00
C VAL A 263 2.14 -26.38 3.15
N ILE A 264 2.91 -27.42 3.48
CA ILE A 264 2.61 -28.32 4.59
C ILE A 264 2.63 -27.56 5.92
N LYS A 265 3.70 -26.80 6.18
CA LYS A 265 3.87 -25.99 7.39
C LYS A 265 2.74 -24.97 7.56
N PHE A 266 2.39 -24.25 6.50
CA PHE A 266 1.30 -23.28 6.52
C PHE A 266 -0.05 -23.95 6.79
N ARG A 267 -0.35 -25.09 6.14
CA ARG A 267 -1.59 -25.86 6.37
C ARG A 267 -1.71 -26.35 7.80
N HIS A 268 -0.62 -26.83 8.41
CA HIS A 268 -0.62 -27.21 9.82
C HIS A 268 -0.89 -26.00 10.72
N LYS A 269 -0.22 -24.87 10.48
CA LYS A 269 -0.42 -23.64 11.26
C LYS A 269 -1.86 -23.15 11.25
N VAL A 270 -2.53 -23.12 10.09
CA VAL A 270 -3.89 -22.56 9.97
C VAL A 270 -5.02 -23.54 10.32
N ARG A 271 -4.76 -24.86 10.36
CA ARG A 271 -5.75 -25.89 10.71
C ARG A 271 -5.73 -26.31 12.17
N GLN A 272 -4.71 -25.89 12.93
CA GLN A 272 -4.72 -25.99 14.38
C GLN A 272 -5.71 -24.94 14.94
N GLN A 273 -7.01 -25.26 14.93
CA GLN A 273 -7.97 -24.56 15.79
C GLN A 273 -7.76 -24.98 17.25
N PRO A 274 -7.97 -24.09 18.23
CA PRO A 274 -7.81 -24.40 19.64
C PRO A 274 -8.80 -25.51 20.04
N LEU A 275 -8.34 -26.45 20.87
CA LEU A 275 -9.19 -27.46 21.50
C LEU A 275 -10.43 -26.76 22.12
N PRO A 276 -11.63 -27.34 22.01
CA PRO A 276 -12.81 -26.79 22.68
C PRO A 276 -12.52 -26.64 24.17
N ALA A 277 -12.87 -25.49 24.76
CA ALA A 277 -12.60 -25.08 26.13
C ALA A 277 -13.11 -26.05 27.24
N ASN A 278 -13.78 -27.14 26.86
CA ASN A 278 -14.29 -28.17 27.77
C ASN A 278 -13.31 -29.33 28.03
N MET A 279 -12.06 -29.26 27.55
CA MET A 279 -11.05 -30.31 27.80
C MET A 279 -9.70 -29.79 28.35
N VAL A 280 -9.63 -28.55 28.85
CA VAL A 280 -8.40 -28.01 29.45
C VAL A 280 -8.54 -27.98 30.97
N ASP A 281 -7.69 -28.74 31.66
CA ASP A 281 -7.50 -28.63 33.11
C ASP A 281 -7.23 -27.16 33.48
N PRO A 282 -8.03 -26.53 34.37
CA PRO A 282 -7.97 -25.10 34.65
C PRO A 282 -6.61 -24.59 35.18
N ASN A 283 -5.64 -25.48 35.46
CA ASN A 283 -4.31 -25.11 35.94
C ASN A 283 -3.20 -24.97 34.89
N LEU A 284 -3.45 -25.16 33.58
CA LEU A 284 -2.39 -25.00 32.55
C LEU A 284 -2.55 -23.81 31.58
N ALA A 285 -3.64 -23.06 31.63
CA ALA A 285 -3.90 -21.96 30.69
C ALA A 285 -3.35 -20.60 31.15
N LYS A 286 -2.06 -20.53 31.48
CA LYS A 286 -1.34 -19.25 31.67
C LYS A 286 0.02 -19.29 30.99
N LYS A 287 0.02 -19.28 29.66
CA LYS A 287 1.02 -18.60 28.82
C LYS A 287 0.58 -18.74 27.37
N ASP A 288 0.66 -17.62 26.67
CA ASP A 288 0.55 -17.47 25.22
C ASP A 288 -0.85 -17.57 24.61
N SER A 289 -1.57 -16.45 24.67
CA SER A 289 -2.61 -16.12 23.70
C SER A 289 -2.61 -14.61 23.45
N VAL A 290 -2.10 -14.19 22.30
CA VAL A 290 -2.30 -12.84 21.75
C VAL A 290 -3.73 -12.81 21.21
N GLY A 291 -4.59 -11.98 21.81
CA GLY A 291 -5.98 -11.82 21.41
C GLY A 291 -6.11 -10.99 20.13
N ILE A 292 -6.94 -11.46 19.21
CA ILE A 292 -7.49 -10.68 18.10
C ILE A 292 -8.52 -9.70 18.70
N PRO A 293 -8.51 -8.40 18.38
CA PRO A 293 -9.53 -7.48 18.86
C PRO A 293 -10.93 -7.86 18.35
N ASP A 294 -11.89 -8.01 19.27
CA ASP A 294 -13.29 -8.25 18.95
C ASP A 294 -13.91 -7.02 18.25
N HIS A 295 -14.39 -7.22 17.02
CA HIS A 295 -15.24 -6.27 16.31
C HIS A 295 -16.65 -6.21 16.95
N GLN A 296 -16.77 -5.59 18.12
CA GLN A 296 -18.08 -5.30 18.74
C GLN A 296 -18.57 -3.86 18.52
N TRP A 297 -17.81 -3.00 17.84
CA TRP A 297 -18.24 -1.62 17.57
C TRP A 297 -19.25 -1.50 16.41
N ALA A 298 -19.29 -2.46 15.49
CA ALA A 298 -20.12 -2.41 14.29
C ALA A 298 -21.61 -2.74 14.51
N GLN A 299 -22.00 -3.25 15.70
CA GLN A 299 -23.40 -3.56 16.02
C GLN A 299 -24.12 -2.47 16.82
N GLN A 300 -23.41 -1.51 17.43
CA GLN A 300 -24.02 -0.43 18.21
C GLN A 300 -24.32 0.85 17.41
N ALA A 301 -23.76 1.01 16.21
CA ALA A 301 -24.04 2.18 15.35
C ALA A 301 -25.25 2.01 14.41
N ARG A 302 -25.93 0.84 14.42
CA ARG A 302 -27.10 0.57 13.56
C ARG A 302 -28.46 0.85 14.21
N SER A 303 -28.50 1.34 15.45
CA SER A 303 -29.76 1.57 16.19
C SER A 303 -30.27 3.01 16.20
N ASP A 304 -29.48 4.01 15.80
CA ASP A 304 -29.89 5.43 15.87
C ASP A 304 -29.83 6.13 14.51
N ALA A 305 -30.85 5.91 13.68
CA ALA A 305 -31.25 6.83 12.62
C ALA A 305 -32.76 6.71 12.36
N PRO A 306 -33.53 7.82 12.33
CA PRO A 306 -34.99 7.78 12.29
C PRO A 306 -35.51 7.43 10.89
N ARG A 307 -36.45 6.48 10.80
CA ARG A 307 -37.14 6.15 9.54
C ARG A 307 -38.33 7.09 9.30
N PRO A 308 -38.57 7.53 8.04
CA PRO A 308 -39.66 8.44 7.72
C PRO A 308 -41.01 7.71 7.64
N HIS A 309 -42.05 8.49 7.95
CA HIS A 309 -43.48 8.16 7.93
C HIS A 309 -43.94 7.18 6.85
N GLU A 310 -44.63 6.12 7.29
CA GLU A 310 -45.73 5.52 6.53
C GLU A 310 -46.93 5.35 7.46
N ALA A 311 -48.04 5.93 7.02
CA ALA A 311 -49.32 5.91 7.70
C ALA A 311 -50.01 4.56 7.48
N HIS A 312 -50.47 3.94 8.56
CA HIS A 312 -51.66 3.10 8.52
C HIS A 312 -52.48 3.28 9.80
N VAL A 313 -53.76 3.54 9.56
CA VAL A 313 -54.85 3.79 10.49
C VAL A 313 -55.50 2.45 10.84
N GLU A 314 -55.86 2.27 12.11
CA GLU A 314 -56.93 1.44 12.71
C GLU A 314 -56.47 1.11 14.14
N GLY A 315 -57.21 1.31 15.24
CA GLY A 315 -58.54 1.83 15.53
C GLY A 315 -58.67 1.81 17.07
N ASP A 316 -59.52 2.68 17.60
CA ASP A 316 -60.11 2.70 18.96
C ASP A 316 -59.26 2.34 20.18
N ASP A 317 -59.05 3.32 21.07
CA ASP A 317 -59.92 3.36 22.25
C ASP A 317 -59.94 4.77 22.88
N LEU A 318 -61.18 5.23 23.08
CA LEU A 318 -61.55 6.45 23.81
C LEU A 318 -61.26 6.31 25.31
N GLU A 319 -61.39 7.43 26.03
CA GLU A 319 -61.75 7.48 27.47
C GLU A 319 -60.65 7.62 28.54
N HIS A 320 -59.45 8.15 28.24
CA HIS A 320 -58.50 8.43 29.34
C HIS A 320 -57.70 9.75 29.36
N VAL A 321 -57.90 10.68 28.42
CA VAL A 321 -57.11 11.94 28.42
C VAL A 321 -57.95 13.23 28.39
N LEU A 322 -59.29 13.17 28.36
CA LEU A 322 -60.14 14.37 28.37
C LEU A 322 -61.05 14.47 29.61
N ALA A 323 -60.50 14.17 30.79
CA ALA A 323 -61.02 14.60 32.07
C ALA A 323 -60.15 15.75 32.62
N GLY A 324 -60.49 16.99 32.28
CA GLY A 324 -59.72 18.17 32.73
C GLY A 324 -60.17 19.45 32.04
N GLY A 325 -61.39 19.88 32.32
CA GLY A 325 -62.13 20.92 31.62
C GLY A 325 -61.46 22.28 31.45
N LEU A 326 -61.95 23.01 30.44
CA LEU A 326 -62.28 24.42 30.52
C LEU A 326 -63.39 24.71 29.49
N ASP A 327 -64.63 24.51 29.92
CA ASP A 327 -65.80 25.14 29.32
C ASP A 327 -65.88 26.58 29.83
N ALA A 328 -66.04 27.53 28.90
CA ALA A 328 -67.02 28.64 28.94
C ALA A 328 -66.71 29.71 27.87
N MET A 329 -67.06 29.42 26.62
CA MET A 329 -68.17 30.01 25.82
C MET A 329 -68.81 31.37 26.30
N PRO A 330 -69.62 32.08 25.48
CA PRO A 330 -69.23 33.00 24.41
C PRO A 330 -70.07 34.31 24.42
N ARG A 331 -69.72 35.30 23.59
CA ARG A 331 -70.61 36.08 22.70
C ARG A 331 -69.86 37.22 22.04
#